data_AF-A0A3N0AKB5-F1
#
_entry.id   AF-A0A3N0AKB5-F1
#
_cell.length_a   1.000
_cell.length_b   1.000
_cell.length_c   1.000
_cell.angle_alpha   90.00
_cell.angle_beta   90.00
_cell.angle_gamma   90.00
#
_symmetry.space_group_name_H-M   'P 1'
#
loop_
_entity.id
_entity.type
_entity.pdbx_description
1 polymer ?
#
loop_
_entity_poly.entity_id
_entity_poly.type
_entity_poly.pdbx_seq_one_letter_code
_entity_poly.pdbx_strand_id
1 'polypeptide(L)'
;VSIAGLLGFVGLVVPHLVRYFFGHSSRVVIAASALAGASLVVACDLVARVAFAPYEVPVGILMALLGGPFFIYLVLKAKGASNE
;
A
#
# COMPACT_ATOMS: atom_id res chain seq x y z
N VAL A 1 -0.40 8.52 -12.28
CA VAL A 1 0.69 9.49 -12.04
C VAL A 1 0.39 10.86 -12.66
N SER A 2 -0.01 10.95 -13.92
CA SER A 2 -0.27 12.24 -14.60
C SER A 2 -1.44 13.05 -14.03
N ILE A 3 -2.39 12.39 -13.36
CA ILE A 3 -3.57 13.04 -12.75
C ILE A 3 -3.44 13.06 -11.22
N ALA A 4 -3.14 11.91 -10.60
CA ALA A 4 -3.12 11.76 -9.15
C ALA A 4 -1.75 12.01 -8.49
N GLY A 5 -0.74 12.40 -9.26
CA GLY A 5 0.64 12.52 -8.76
C GLY A 5 1.30 11.16 -8.46
N LEU A 6 2.45 11.22 -7.78
CA LEU A 6 3.24 10.05 -7.42
C LEU A 6 2.65 9.38 -6.16
N LEU A 7 2.07 8.20 -6.33
CA LEU A 7 1.59 7.37 -5.22
C LEU A 7 2.57 6.21 -5.00
N GLY A 8 3.41 6.36 -3.98
CA GLY A 8 4.36 5.33 -3.57
C GLY A 8 3.70 4.16 -2.82
N PHE A 9 4.41 3.05 -2.73
CA PHE A 9 4.14 1.88 -1.86
C PHE A 9 2.88 1.06 -2.12
N VAL A 10 1.77 1.60 -2.64
CA VAL A 10 0.54 0.83 -2.93
C VAL A 10 0.84 -0.43 -3.76
N GLY A 11 1.61 -0.26 -4.84
CA GLY A 11 1.99 -1.35 -5.74
C GLY A 11 2.97 -2.38 -5.15
N LEU A 12 3.56 -2.11 -3.98
CA LEU A 12 4.42 -3.06 -3.25
C LEU A 12 3.64 -3.74 -2.12
N VAL A 13 2.94 -2.93 -1.32
CA VAL A 13 2.21 -3.35 -0.11
C VAL A 13 1.04 -4.25 -0.48
N VAL A 14 0.17 -3.79 -1.39
CA VAL A 14 -1.10 -4.47 -1.69
C VAL A 14 -0.89 -5.87 -2.27
N PRO A 15 -0.08 -6.10 -3.32
CA PRO A 15 0.10 -7.45 -3.84
C PRO A 15 0.80 -8.40 -2.86
N HIS A 16 1.64 -7.88 -1.95
CA HIS A 16 2.23 -8.71 -0.90
C HIS A 16 1.18 -9.16 0.13
N LEU A 17 0.32 -8.24 0.58
CA LEU A 17 -0.78 -8.58 1.48
C LEU A 17 -1.74 -9.56 0.82
N VAL A 18 -2.13 -9.30 -0.43
CA VAL A 18 -3.04 -10.18 -1.18
C VAL A 18 -2.43 -11.57 -1.38
N ARG A 19 -1.13 -11.68 -1.69
CA ARG A 19 -0.46 -12.99 -1.77
C ARG A 19 -0.44 -13.74 -0.44
N TYR A 20 -0.32 -13.01 0.67
CA TYR A 20 -0.37 -13.61 2.01
C TYR A 20 -1.75 -14.18 2.33
N PHE A 21 -2.84 -13.49 1.95
CA PHE A 21 -4.21 -13.94 2.26
C PHE A 21 -4.84 -14.89 1.22
N PHE A 22 -4.61 -14.65 -0.08
CA PHE A 22 -5.27 -15.37 -1.18
C PHE A 22 -4.35 -16.37 -1.91
N GLY A 23 -3.09 -16.48 -1.48
CA GLY A 23 -2.10 -17.38 -2.05
C GLY A 23 -1.43 -16.87 -3.33
N HIS A 24 -0.85 -17.80 -4.10
CA HIS A 24 0.09 -17.49 -5.19
C HIS A 24 -0.52 -17.50 -6.59
N SER A 25 -1.84 -17.69 -6.74
CA SER A 25 -2.48 -17.70 -8.05
C SER A 25 -2.49 -16.31 -8.68
N SER A 26 -1.71 -16.11 -9.75
CA SER A 26 -1.53 -14.81 -10.41
C SER A 26 -2.85 -14.15 -10.82
N ARG A 27 -3.84 -14.92 -11.32
CA ARG A 27 -5.16 -14.37 -11.69
C ARG A 27 -5.89 -13.78 -10.49
N VAL A 28 -5.90 -14.50 -9.37
CA VAL A 28 -6.56 -14.06 -8.14
C VAL A 28 -5.82 -12.86 -7.56
N VAL A 29 -4.49 -12.91 -7.52
CA VAL A 29 -3.67 -11.82 -6.99
C VAL A 29 -3.89 -10.53 -7.78
N ILE A 30 -3.95 -10.58 -9.12
CA ILE A 30 -4.18 -9.38 -9.93
C ILE A 30 -5.55 -8.76 -9.62
N ALA A 31 -6.62 -9.56 -9.64
CA ALA A 31 -7.98 -9.08 -9.39
C ALA A 31 -8.15 -8.57 -7.96
N ALA A 32 -7.71 -9.34 -6.97
CA ALA A 32 -7.79 -8.96 -5.56
C ALA A 32 -6.90 -7.76 -5.24
N SER A 33 -5.71 -7.63 -5.85
CA SER A 33 -4.83 -6.46 -5.64
C SER A 33 -5.40 -5.20 -6.27
N ALA A 34 -6.08 -5.29 -7.41
CA ALA A 34 -6.76 -4.14 -7.99
C ALA A 34 -7.86 -3.61 -7.05
N LEU A 35 -8.70 -4.52 -6.52
CA LEU A 35 -9.78 -4.16 -5.59
C LEU A 35 -9.26 -3.68 -4.23
N ALA A 36 -8.30 -4.40 -3.65
CA ALA A 36 -7.68 -4.04 -2.37
C ALA A 36 -6.90 -2.72 -2.47
N GLY A 37 -6.20 -2.49 -3.59
CA GLY A 37 -5.47 -1.25 -3.81
C GLY A 37 -6.40 -0.05 -4.00
N ALA A 38 -7.46 -0.20 -4.79
CA ALA A 38 -8.44 0.86 -4.97
C ALA A 38 -9.14 1.23 -3.65
N SER A 39 -9.60 0.24 -2.89
CA SER A 39 -10.25 0.46 -1.59
C SER A 39 -9.32 1.12 -0.57
N LEU A 40 -8.05 0.68 -0.51
CA LEU A 40 -7.05 1.26 0.38
C LEU A 40 -6.76 2.73 0.03
N VAL A 41 -6.60 3.06 -1.26
CA VAL A 41 -6.34 4.45 -1.69
C VAL A 41 -7.55 5.34 -1.40
N VAL A 42 -8.77 4.88 -1.67
CA VAL A 42 -10.00 5.63 -1.36
C VAL A 42 -10.14 5.87 0.14
N ALA A 43 -9.87 4.85 0.98
CA ALA A 43 -9.91 5.01 2.43
C ALA A 43 -8.87 6.03 2.91
N CYS A 44 -7.64 5.98 2.38
CA CYS A 44 -6.60 6.95 2.73
C CYS A 44 -6.97 8.37 2.27
N ASP A 45 -7.54 8.54 1.07
CA ASP A 45 -7.98 9.85 0.56
C ASP A 45 -9.10 10.42 1.41
N LEU A 46 -10.07 9.59 1.80
CA LEU A 46 -11.15 9.99 2.70
C LEU A 46 -10.62 10.46 4.06
N VAL A 47 -9.69 9.70 4.67
CA VAL A 47 -9.06 10.07 5.93
C VAL A 47 -8.26 11.37 5.77
N ALA A 48 -7.54 11.54 4.67
CA ALA A 48 -6.79 12.77 4.39
C ALA A 48 -7.71 14.00 4.39
N ARG A 49 -8.85 13.90 3.70
CA ARG A 49 -9.81 15.00 3.58
C ARG A 49 -10.53 15.30 4.88
N VAL A 50 -10.94 14.27 5.62
CA VAL A 50 -11.74 14.44 6.84
C VAL A 50 -10.87 14.87 8.02
N ALA A 51 -9.71 14.25 8.21
CA ALA A 51 -8.87 14.50 9.38
C ALA A 51 -8.12 15.84 9.33
N PHE A 52 -7.83 16.36 8.12
CA PHE A 52 -7.03 17.57 7.94
C PHE A 52 -7.82 18.77 7.40
N ALA A 53 -9.16 18.70 7.34
CA ALA A 53 -9.99 19.83 6.91
C ALA A 53 -9.69 21.10 7.75
N PRO A 54 -9.52 22.29 7.12
CA PRO A 54 -9.75 22.64 5.71
C PRO A 54 -8.52 22.47 4.78
N TYR A 55 -7.43 21.88 5.26
CA TYR A 55 -6.20 21.71 4.50
C TYR A 55 -6.23 20.44 3.63
N GLU A 56 -5.80 20.56 2.37
CA GLU A 56 -5.71 19.42 1.46
C GLU A 56 -4.35 18.74 1.58
N VAL A 57 -4.31 17.64 2.33
CA VAL A 57 -3.11 16.81 2.46
C VAL A 57 -3.05 15.80 1.30
N PRO A 58 -1.95 15.74 0.53
CA PRO A 58 -1.78 14.73 -0.51
C PRO A 58 -1.84 13.31 0.08
N VAL A 59 -2.71 12.46 -0.46
CA VAL A 59 -2.88 11.06 -0.02
C VAL A 59 -1.57 10.26 -0.09
N GLY A 60 -0.64 10.65 -0.96
CA GLY A 60 0.70 10.09 -1.06
C GLY A 60 1.51 10.17 0.24
N ILE A 61 1.29 11.20 1.07
CA ILE A 61 1.98 11.35 2.37
C ILE A 61 1.50 10.29 3.35
N LEU A 62 0.18 10.12 3.47
CA LEU A 62 -0.43 9.06 4.30
C LEU A 62 0.02 7.67 3.83
N MET A 63 0.08 7.47 2.51
CA MET A 63 0.61 6.24 1.94
C MET A 63 2.09 6.00 2.23
N ALA A 64 2.93 7.03 2.21
CA ALA A 64 4.33 6.91 2.56
C ALA A 64 4.53 6.59 4.04
N LEU A 65 3.70 7.15 4.93
CA LEU A 65 3.71 6.85 6.36
C LEU A 65 3.32 5.40 6.66
N LEU A 66 2.42 4.81 5.86
CA LEU A 66 2.05 3.38 5.98
C LEU A 66 3.08 2.46 5.30
N GLY A 67 3.51 2.84 4.09
CA GLY A 67 4.36 2.04 3.23
C GLY A 67 5.82 1.97 3.70
N GLY A 68 6.34 3.05 4.29
CA GLY A 68 7.70 3.11 4.83
C GLY A 68 7.95 2.06 5.92
N PRO A 69 7.16 2.03 7.01
CA PRO A 69 7.24 1.01 8.04
C PRO A 69 7.04 -0.41 7.49
N PHE A 70 6.09 -0.61 6.57
CA PHE A 70 5.87 -1.92 5.94
C PHE A 70 7.10 -2.37 5.13
N PHE A 71 7.72 -1.46 4.40
CA PHE A 71 8.91 -1.75 3.61
C PHE A 71 10.10 -2.10 4.51
N ILE A 72 10.32 -1.33 5.58
CA ILE A 72 11.35 -1.63 6.58
C ILE A 72 11.10 -3.02 7.19
N TYR A 73 9.86 -3.31 7.57
CA TYR A 73 9.48 -4.62 8.10
C TYR A 73 9.81 -5.76 7.13
N LEU A 74 9.49 -5.61 5.83
CA LEU A 74 9.84 -6.61 4.82
C LEU A 74 11.36 -6.82 4.70
N VAL A 75 12.16 -5.75 4.69
CA VAL A 75 13.63 -5.85 4.63
C VAL A 75 14.19 -6.55 5.85
N LEU A 76 13.69 -6.23 7.05
CA LEU A 76 14.12 -6.88 8.30
C LEU A 76 13.77 -8.37 8.29
N LYS A 77 12.56 -8.73 7.85
CA LYS A 77 12.13 -10.12 7.72
C LYS A 77 12.98 -10.90 6.70
N ALA A 78 13.29 -10.30 5.55
CA ALA A 78 14.12 -10.93 4.52
C ALA A 78 15.56 -11.17 5.00
N LYS A 79 16.16 -10.25 5.77
CA LYS A 79 17.49 -10.45 6.38
C LYS A 79 17.52 -11.56 7.43
N GLY A 80 16.42 -11.76 8.16
CA GLY A 80 16.32 -12.85 9.14
C GLY A 80 16.43 -14.25 8.52
N ALA A 81 15.88 -14.45 7.32
CA ALA A 81 15.89 -15.73 6.62
C ALA A 81 17.23 -16.10 5.94
N SER A 82 18.21 -15.20 5.93
CA SER A 82 19.52 -15.42 5.29
C SER A 82 20.62 -15.87 6.25
N ASN A 83 20.31 -16.04 7.55
CA ASN A 83 21.28 -16.46 8.57
C ASN A 83 21.03 -17.89 9.09
N GLU A 84 20.34 -18.73 8.31
CA GLU A 84 20.19 -20.18 8.52
C GLU A 84 20.74 -20.94 7.32
#